data_AF-A0A6Y3MF34-F1
#
_entry.id   AF-A0A6Y3MF34-F1
#
_cell.length_a   1.000
_cell.length_b   1.000
_cell.length_c   1.000
_cell.angle_alpha   90.00
_cell.angle_beta   90.00
_cell.angle_gamma   90.00
#
_symmetry.space_group_name_H-M   'P 1'
#
loop_
_entity.id
_entity.type
_entity.pdbx_description
1 polymer ?
#
loop_
_entity_poly.entity_id
_entity_poly.type
_entity_poly.pdbx_seq_one_letter_code
_entity_poly.pdbx_strand_id
1 'polypeptide(L)'
;NKLKDAVNEDDDVKDEVYKLMRSGEDRKMECVEWNGTLTEEEKNKLRCLQMGSFNITTQFFKIGYWELEGEVLFDMVHPTLSYLLQAYKPSLSSDLIETNTMLFSDVLNKDYDDYQNNKREIDAILRRIYRSHNNTLFISEKSSCRNMLI
;
A
#
# COMPACT_ATOMS: atom_id res chain seq x y z
N ASN A 1 -0.47 12.66 -16.59
CA ASN A 1 0.27 11.40 -16.35
C ASN A 1 1.76 11.58 -16.55
N LYS A 2 2.27 12.10 -17.68
CA LYS A 2 3.73 12.36 -17.88
C LYS A 2 4.54 12.83 -16.65
N LEU A 3 4.06 13.84 -15.91
CA LEU A 3 4.75 14.30 -14.69
C LEU A 3 4.74 13.23 -13.57
N LYS A 4 3.58 12.63 -13.31
CA LYS A 4 3.45 11.52 -12.35
C LYS A 4 4.35 10.35 -12.75
N ASP A 5 4.32 9.97 -14.02
CA ASP A 5 5.11 8.85 -14.53
C ASP A 5 6.61 9.15 -14.36
N ALA A 6 7.08 10.36 -14.67
CA ALA A 6 8.47 10.76 -14.45
C ALA A 6 8.90 10.71 -12.98
N VAL A 7 8.03 11.13 -12.04
CA VAL A 7 8.30 11.03 -10.59
C VAL A 7 8.30 9.58 -10.13
N ASN A 8 7.34 8.78 -10.61
CA ASN A 8 7.20 7.39 -10.20
C ASN A 8 8.20 6.45 -10.89
N GLU A 9 8.84 6.89 -11.98
CA GLU A 9 9.89 6.15 -12.67
C GLU A 9 11.30 6.49 -12.14
N ASP A 10 11.45 7.62 -11.43
CA ASP A 10 12.71 8.07 -10.82
C ASP A 10 13.20 7.09 -9.75
N ASP A 11 14.42 6.59 -9.92
CA ASP A 11 14.99 5.57 -9.03
C ASP A 11 15.31 6.12 -7.63
N ASP A 12 15.70 7.39 -7.49
CA ASP A 12 15.97 7.98 -6.18
C ASP A 12 14.68 8.11 -5.35
N VAL A 13 13.57 8.49 -6.01
CA VAL A 13 12.25 8.53 -5.36
C VAL A 13 11.82 7.13 -4.94
N LYS A 14 11.93 6.14 -5.82
CA LYS A 14 11.58 4.75 -5.51
C LYS A 14 12.40 4.21 -4.34
N ASP A 15 13.72 4.43 -4.37
CA ASP A 15 14.63 3.88 -3.38
C ASP A 15 14.39 4.50 -1.99
N GLU A 16 14.11 5.81 -1.90
CA GLU A 16 13.75 6.43 -0.62
C GLU A 16 12.35 6.00 -0.11
N VAL A 17 11.38 5.78 -1.01
CA VAL A 17 10.06 5.22 -0.63
C VAL A 17 10.20 3.79 -0.08
N TYR A 18 11.00 2.95 -0.73
CA TYR A 18 11.27 1.58 -0.27
C TYR A 18 12.08 1.57 1.03
N LYS A 19 13.09 2.41 1.17
CA LYS A 19 13.85 2.56 2.41
C LYS A 19 12.97 3.02 3.58
N LEU A 20 12.00 3.90 3.33
CA LEU A 20 11.06 4.37 4.34
C LEU A 20 10.08 3.26 4.76
N MET A 21 9.47 2.57 3.79
CA MET A 21 8.32 1.71 4.06
C MET A 21 8.67 0.22 4.13
N ARG A 22 9.70 -0.24 3.41
CA ARG A 22 10.07 -1.66 3.28
C ARG A 22 11.59 -1.83 3.23
N SER A 23 12.29 -1.32 4.24
CA SER A 23 13.77 -1.20 4.26
C SER A 23 14.54 -2.51 4.07
N GLY A 24 13.93 -3.67 4.38
CA GLY A 24 14.51 -4.99 4.16
C GLY A 24 14.14 -5.66 2.84
N GLU A 25 13.27 -5.04 2.03
CA GLU A 25 12.81 -5.58 0.75
C GLU A 25 13.69 -5.10 -0.40
N ASP A 26 14.22 -6.04 -1.20
CA ASP A 26 14.83 -5.69 -2.49
C ASP A 26 13.72 -5.31 -3.49
N ARG A 27 13.69 -4.04 -3.90
CA ARG A 27 12.73 -3.51 -4.89
C ARG A 27 12.73 -4.28 -6.22
N LYS A 28 13.82 -4.98 -6.55
CA LYS A 28 13.96 -5.76 -7.78
C LYS A 28 13.61 -7.24 -7.63
N MET A 29 13.19 -7.67 -6.43
CA MET A 29 12.77 -9.05 -6.21
C MET A 29 11.57 -9.42 -7.09
N GLU A 30 11.42 -10.71 -7.38
CA GLU A 30 10.21 -11.20 -8.03
C GLU A 30 9.03 -11.21 -7.04
N CYS A 31 7.83 -10.97 -7.55
CA CYS A 31 6.62 -11.10 -6.75
C CYS A 31 6.37 -12.54 -6.33
N VAL A 32 5.80 -12.72 -5.14
CA VAL A 32 5.48 -14.05 -4.60
C VAL A 32 4.03 -14.41 -4.93
N GLU A 33 3.81 -15.56 -5.57
CA GLU A 33 2.45 -15.99 -5.91
C GLU A 33 1.63 -16.27 -4.65
N TRP A 34 0.42 -15.73 -4.64
CA TRP A 34 -0.55 -15.94 -3.59
C TRP A 34 -0.88 -17.43 -3.44
N ASN A 35 -0.70 -17.94 -2.23
CA ASN A 35 -1.04 -19.31 -1.87
C ASN A 35 -1.91 -19.41 -0.60
N GLY A 36 -2.33 -18.26 -0.07
CA GLY A 36 -3.08 -18.17 1.18
C GLY A 36 -4.59 -18.36 1.03
N THR A 37 -5.25 -18.51 2.18
CA THR A 37 -6.71 -18.41 2.30
C THR A 37 -7.05 -17.32 3.31
N LEU A 38 -8.11 -16.57 3.00
CA LEU A 38 -8.68 -15.55 3.88
C LEU A 38 -10.17 -15.80 4.02
N THR A 39 -10.67 -15.69 5.24
CA THR A 39 -12.11 -15.72 5.48
C THR A 39 -12.76 -14.46 4.93
N GLU A 40 -14.07 -14.48 4.70
CA GLU A 40 -14.79 -13.26 4.28
C GLU A 40 -14.69 -12.14 5.32
N GLU A 41 -14.62 -12.49 6.61
CA GLU A 41 -14.40 -11.52 7.69
C GLU A 41 -13.03 -10.84 7.54
N GLU A 42 -11.97 -11.60 7.30
CA GLU A 42 -10.63 -11.07 7.12
C GLU A 42 -10.54 -10.19 5.87
N LYS A 43 -11.14 -10.63 4.75
CA LYS A 43 -11.24 -9.81 3.53
C LYS A 43 -11.95 -8.50 3.81
N ASN A 44 -13.04 -8.52 4.57
CA ASN A 44 -13.80 -7.32 4.93
C ASN A 44 -12.97 -6.36 5.79
N LYS A 45 -12.21 -6.85 6.77
CA LYS A 45 -11.29 -6.02 7.57
C LYS A 45 -10.19 -5.40 6.72
N LEU A 46 -9.69 -6.10 5.71
CA LEU A 46 -8.62 -5.61 4.84
C LEU A 46 -9.09 -4.58 3.81
N ARG A 47 -10.40 -4.36 3.59
CA ARG A 47 -10.91 -3.45 2.54
C ARG A 47 -10.43 -2.00 2.67
N CYS A 48 -10.17 -1.52 3.89
CA CYS A 48 -9.61 -0.18 4.10
C CYS A 48 -8.17 -0.03 3.55
N LEU A 49 -7.48 -1.14 3.27
CA LEU A 49 -6.18 -1.09 2.64
C LEU A 49 -6.26 -0.72 1.15
N GLN A 50 -7.45 -0.74 0.54
CA GLN A 50 -7.63 -0.43 -0.88
C GLN A 50 -9.00 0.19 -1.19
N MET A 51 -9.27 1.37 -0.62
CA MET A 51 -10.41 2.22 -0.96
C MET A 51 -11.76 1.48 -0.86
N GLY A 52 -11.92 0.63 0.15
CA GLY A 52 -13.12 -0.16 0.37
C GLY A 52 -13.24 -1.42 -0.51
N SER A 53 -12.27 -1.69 -1.38
CA SER A 53 -12.23 -2.88 -2.23
C SER A 53 -11.23 -3.92 -1.73
N PHE A 54 -11.39 -5.16 -2.22
CA PHE A 54 -10.49 -6.25 -1.91
C PHE A 54 -10.00 -6.92 -3.19
N ASN A 55 -8.68 -6.89 -3.44
CA ASN A 55 -8.02 -7.60 -4.53
C ASN A 55 -6.57 -7.91 -4.16
N ILE A 56 -6.21 -9.20 -4.16
CA ILE A 56 -4.88 -9.68 -3.76
C ILE A 56 -3.76 -8.95 -4.49
N THR A 57 -3.91 -8.68 -5.79
CA THR A 57 -2.86 -8.08 -6.63
C THR A 57 -2.58 -6.60 -6.31
N THR A 58 -3.45 -5.94 -5.54
CA THR A 58 -3.36 -4.51 -5.21
C THR A 58 -3.64 -4.21 -3.75
N GLN A 59 -3.77 -5.19 -2.86
CA GLN A 59 -4.24 -4.92 -1.50
C GLN A 59 -3.16 -4.27 -0.62
N PHE A 60 -1.89 -4.51 -0.95
CA PHE A 60 -0.77 -4.27 -0.04
C PHE A 60 0.19 -3.17 -0.52
N PHE A 61 -0.09 -2.52 -1.66
CA PHE A 61 0.75 -1.44 -2.20
C PHE A 61 0.92 -0.23 -1.27
N LYS A 62 -0.01 -0.01 -0.32
CA LYS A 62 0.12 1.03 0.72
C LYS A 62 0.73 0.54 2.02
N ILE A 63 1.06 -0.75 2.14
CA ILE A 63 1.59 -1.32 3.39
C ILE A 63 3.11 -1.38 3.32
N GLY A 64 3.73 -0.77 4.33
CA GLY A 64 5.12 -0.97 4.68
C GLY A 64 5.29 -1.98 5.81
N TYR A 65 6.51 -2.49 5.92
CA TYR A 65 6.95 -3.40 6.97
C TYR A 65 8.46 -3.35 7.16
N TRP A 66 8.89 -3.58 8.39
CA TRP A 66 10.29 -3.76 8.75
C TRP A 66 10.41 -4.72 9.93
N GLU A 67 11.55 -5.38 10.03
CA GLU A 67 11.83 -6.30 11.14
C GLU A 67 12.67 -5.59 12.21
N LEU A 68 12.23 -5.69 13.46
CA LEU A 68 12.92 -5.20 14.65
C LEU A 68 12.94 -6.31 15.68
N GLU A 69 14.13 -6.75 16.09
CA GLU A 69 14.31 -7.80 17.11
C GLU A 69 13.55 -9.11 16.83
N GLY A 70 13.40 -9.46 15.54
CA GLY A 70 12.71 -10.68 15.09
C GLY A 70 11.19 -10.54 14.94
N GLU A 71 10.62 -9.40 15.32
CA GLU A 71 9.22 -9.07 15.11
C GLU A 71 9.04 -8.19 13.87
N VAL A 72 7.99 -8.47 13.09
CA VAL A 72 7.60 -7.62 11.96
C VAL A 72 6.60 -6.58 12.42
N LEU A 73 6.90 -5.32 12.12
CA LEU A 73 6.01 -4.17 12.30
C LEU A 73 5.44 -3.78 10.95
N PHE A 74 4.17 -3.39 10.94
CA PHE A 74 3.49 -2.89 9.74
C PHE A 74 3.10 -1.44 9.93
N ASP A 75 3.06 -0.68 8.85
CA ASP A 75 2.39 0.60 8.82
C ASP A 75 1.86 0.94 7.43
N MET A 76 0.94 1.89 7.36
CA MET A 76 0.38 2.35 6.10
C MET A 76 1.09 3.63 5.62
N VAL A 77 1.35 3.73 4.32
CA VAL A 77 1.86 4.96 3.69
C VAL A 77 0.94 6.12 4.04
N HIS A 78 1.50 7.17 4.61
CA HIS A 78 0.75 8.36 5.03
C HIS A 78 -0.10 8.91 3.86
N PRO A 79 -1.36 9.34 4.09
CA PRO A 79 -2.25 9.82 3.04
C PRO A 79 -1.62 10.91 2.17
N THR A 80 -0.84 11.82 2.75
CA THR A 80 -0.17 12.90 2.00
C THR A 80 0.83 12.35 1.00
N LEU A 81 1.62 11.36 1.39
CA LEU A 81 2.60 10.74 0.49
C LEU A 81 1.87 9.96 -0.60
N SER A 82 0.85 9.17 -0.24
CA SER A 82 0.00 8.46 -1.21
C SER A 82 -0.63 9.42 -2.24
N TYR A 83 -1.18 10.54 -1.79
CA TYR A 83 -1.79 11.55 -2.64
C TYR A 83 -0.77 12.18 -3.60
N LEU A 84 0.39 12.60 -3.08
CA LEU A 84 1.44 13.22 -3.89
C LEU A 84 1.96 12.29 -4.99
N LEU A 85 2.16 11.01 -4.66
CA LEU A 85 2.69 10.02 -5.60
C LEU A 85 1.64 9.50 -6.59
N GLN A 86 0.37 9.39 -6.17
CA GLN A 86 -0.63 8.69 -6.98
C GLN A 86 -1.66 9.58 -7.66
N ALA A 87 -1.94 10.76 -7.13
CA ALA A 87 -3.13 11.50 -7.55
C ALA A 87 -2.94 13.00 -7.73
N TYR A 88 -1.86 13.57 -7.22
CA TYR A 88 -1.59 15.00 -7.31
C TYR A 88 -1.63 15.50 -8.76
N LYS A 89 -2.36 16.60 -8.96
CA LYS A 89 -2.43 17.33 -10.23
C LYS A 89 -2.12 18.80 -9.96
N PRO A 90 -1.12 19.40 -10.62
CA PRO A 90 -0.70 20.79 -10.38
C PRO A 90 -1.62 21.81 -11.08
N SER A 91 -2.94 21.69 -10.89
CA SER A 91 -3.94 22.58 -11.50
C SER A 91 -4.66 23.38 -10.42
N LEU A 92 -4.95 24.65 -10.74
CA LEU A 92 -5.72 25.57 -9.90
C LEU A 92 -7.21 25.65 -10.29
N SER A 93 -7.68 24.77 -11.19
CA SER A 93 -9.10 24.69 -11.52
C SER A 93 -9.92 24.29 -10.28
N SER A 94 -11.03 24.98 -10.02
CA SER A 94 -11.93 24.70 -8.89
C SER A 94 -12.34 23.23 -8.82
N ASP A 95 -12.73 22.66 -9.97
CA ASP A 95 -13.23 21.29 -10.06
C ASP A 95 -12.13 20.27 -9.69
N LEU A 96 -10.88 20.59 -10.01
CA LEU A 96 -9.73 19.74 -9.68
C LEU A 96 -9.29 19.92 -8.22
N ILE A 97 -9.42 21.12 -7.65
CA ILE A 97 -9.20 21.34 -6.21
C ILE A 97 -10.21 20.53 -5.40
N GLU A 98 -11.49 20.55 -5.79
CA GLU A 98 -12.54 19.76 -5.15
C GLU A 98 -12.26 18.27 -5.27
N THR A 99 -11.97 17.78 -6.48
CA THR A 99 -11.63 16.36 -6.72
C THR A 99 -10.43 15.90 -5.90
N ASN A 100 -9.37 16.71 -5.84
CA ASN A 100 -8.16 16.41 -5.05
C ASN A 100 -8.48 16.36 -3.55
N THR A 101 -9.31 17.30 -3.07
CA THR A 101 -9.72 17.38 -1.67
C THR A 101 -10.56 16.17 -1.27
N MET A 102 -11.54 15.78 -2.10
CA MET A 102 -12.37 14.60 -1.85
C MET A 102 -11.54 13.32 -1.80
N LEU A 103 -10.63 13.13 -2.76
CA LEU A 103 -9.76 11.95 -2.75
C LEU A 103 -8.86 11.91 -1.51
N PHE A 104 -8.30 13.05 -1.12
CA PHE A 104 -7.42 13.11 0.04
C PHE A 104 -8.19 12.85 1.35
N SER A 105 -9.27 13.58 1.59
CA SER A 105 -10.01 13.56 2.85
C SER A 105 -10.95 12.36 2.97
N ASP A 106 -11.75 12.08 1.93
CA ASP A 106 -12.85 11.12 2.06
C ASP A 106 -12.42 9.68 1.73
N VAL A 107 -11.28 9.53 1.05
CA VAL A 107 -10.74 8.22 0.64
C VAL A 107 -9.44 7.91 1.37
N LEU A 108 -8.37 8.67 1.14
CA LEU A 108 -7.03 8.31 1.65
C LEU A 108 -6.91 8.45 3.17
N ASN A 109 -7.41 9.56 3.76
CA ASN A 109 -7.43 9.71 5.21
C ASN A 109 -8.34 8.69 5.86
N LYS A 110 -9.53 8.44 5.29
CA LYS A 110 -10.44 7.43 5.80
C LYS A 110 -9.82 6.03 5.83
N ASP A 111 -9.20 5.61 4.72
CA ASP A 111 -8.49 4.32 4.64
C ASP A 111 -7.41 4.20 5.74
N TYR A 112 -6.65 5.28 5.95
CA TYR A 112 -5.61 5.35 6.96
C TYR A 112 -6.18 5.30 8.38
N ASP A 113 -7.20 6.10 8.68
CA ASP A 113 -7.85 6.12 9.99
C ASP A 113 -8.50 4.77 10.31
N ASP A 114 -9.18 4.16 9.35
CA ASP A 114 -9.77 2.83 9.49
C ASP A 114 -8.68 1.76 9.75
N TYR A 115 -7.53 1.86 9.08
CA TYR A 115 -6.38 1.01 9.38
C TYR A 115 -5.86 1.24 10.80
N GLN A 116 -5.59 2.48 11.21
CA GLN A 116 -5.03 2.78 12.54
C GLN A 116 -5.99 2.36 13.66
N ASN A 117 -7.30 2.58 13.50
CA ASN A 117 -8.33 2.19 14.46
C ASN A 117 -8.47 0.67 14.62
N ASN A 118 -8.15 -0.10 13.57
CA ASN A 118 -8.26 -1.57 13.57
C ASN A 118 -6.88 -2.25 13.48
N LYS A 119 -5.80 -1.49 13.73
CA LYS A 119 -4.42 -1.87 13.40
C LYS A 119 -4.04 -3.23 13.94
N ARG A 120 -4.35 -3.51 15.20
CA ARG A 120 -4.01 -4.78 15.86
C ARG A 120 -4.57 -6.00 15.13
N GLU A 121 -5.81 -5.92 14.66
CA GLU A 121 -6.48 -7.05 14.01
C GLU A 121 -6.01 -7.20 12.56
N ILE A 122 -5.83 -6.09 11.86
CA ILE A 122 -5.29 -6.07 10.51
C ILE A 122 -3.85 -6.58 10.50
N ASP A 123 -3.00 -6.10 11.41
CA ASP A 123 -1.59 -6.50 11.51
C ASP A 123 -1.45 -8.00 11.84
N ALA A 124 -2.38 -8.59 12.59
CA ALA A 124 -2.39 -10.04 12.82
C ALA A 124 -2.62 -10.82 11.51
N ILE A 125 -3.51 -10.33 10.64
CA ILE A 125 -3.76 -10.92 9.32
C ILE A 125 -2.55 -10.69 8.40
N LEU A 126 -2.03 -9.45 8.35
CA LEU A 126 -0.86 -9.10 7.54
C LEU A 126 0.36 -9.92 7.93
N ARG A 127 0.60 -10.13 9.22
CA ARG A 127 1.70 -10.97 9.72
C ARG A 127 1.61 -12.39 9.20
N ARG A 128 0.40 -12.99 9.22
CA ARG A 128 0.20 -14.35 8.71
C ARG A 128 0.48 -14.42 7.21
N ILE A 129 0.00 -13.45 6.44
CA ILE A 129 0.26 -13.35 5.00
C ILE A 129 1.76 -13.18 4.75
N TYR A 130 2.40 -12.19 5.39
CA TYR A 130 3.83 -11.91 5.25
C TYR A 130 4.69 -13.16 5.50
N ARG A 131 4.46 -13.87 6.61
CA ARG A 131 5.23 -15.08 6.94
C ARG A 131 5.00 -16.24 5.97
N SER A 132 3.80 -16.37 5.39
CA SER A 132 3.52 -17.44 4.42
C SER A 132 3.95 -17.11 2.98
N HIS A 133 4.38 -15.88 2.72
CA HIS A 133 4.81 -15.41 1.39
C HIS A 133 6.24 -14.89 1.44
N ASN A 134 7.16 -15.70 1.99
CA ASN A 134 8.60 -15.41 2.02
C ASN A 134 8.97 -14.07 2.66
N ASN A 135 8.24 -13.65 3.70
CA ASN A 135 8.48 -12.38 4.40
C ASN A 135 8.35 -11.17 3.45
N THR A 136 7.31 -11.16 2.61
CA THR A 136 6.95 -9.99 1.78
C THR A 136 5.43 -9.91 1.60
N LEU A 137 4.92 -8.70 1.31
CA LEU A 137 3.57 -8.48 0.80
C LEU A 137 3.57 -8.09 -0.69
N PHE A 138 4.71 -8.18 -1.37
CA PHE A 138 4.83 -8.03 -2.81
C PHE A 138 4.31 -9.30 -3.52
N ILE A 139 2.99 -9.45 -3.45
CA ILE A 139 2.28 -10.68 -3.80
C ILE A 139 1.62 -10.54 -5.18
N SER A 140 1.66 -11.61 -5.98
CA SER A 140 0.93 -11.75 -7.24
C SER A 140 -0.25 -12.69 -7.13
N GLU A 141 -1.17 -12.58 -8.08
CA GLU A 141 -2.18 -13.61 -8.34
C GLU A 141 -2.36 -13.74 -9.86
N LYS A 142 -2.25 -14.97 -10.38
CA LYS A 142 -2.46 -15.28 -11.82
C LYS A 142 -1.59 -14.39 -12.73
N SER A 143 -0.31 -14.23 -12.40
CA SER A 143 0.67 -13.42 -13.14
C SER A 143 0.46 -11.89 -13.08
N SER A 144 -0.49 -11.39 -12.28
CA SER A 144 -0.68 -9.95 -12.05
C SER A 144 -0.09 -9.56 -10.71
N CYS A 145 0.77 -8.54 -10.68
CA CYS A 145 1.31 -7.98 -9.45
C CYS A 145 1.34 -6.45 -9.50
N ARG A 146 0.64 -5.81 -8.56
CA ARG A 146 0.58 -4.35 -8.39
C ARG A 146 0.67 -3.97 -6.91
N ASN A 147 1.39 -4.77 -6.13
CA ASN A 147 1.65 -4.56 -4.70
C ASN A 147 2.99 -3.85 -4.42
N MET A 148 3.66 -3.34 -5.46
CA MET A 148 4.79 -2.43 -5.32
C MET A 148 4.34 -1.08 -4.76
N LEU A 149 5.19 -0.39 -4.01
CA LEU A 149 4.83 0.87 -3.35
C LEU A 149 4.56 2.02 -4.35
N ILE A 150 5.29 2.02 -5.48
CA ILE A 150 5.26 3.07 -6.50
C ILE A 150 5.61 2.53 -7.89
#